data_AF-A0A3Q1BJ52-F1
#
_entry.id   AF-A0A3Q1BJ52-F1
#
_cell.length_a   1.000
_cell.length_b   1.000
_cell.length_c   1.000
_cell.angle_alpha   90.00
_cell.angle_beta   90.00
_cell.angle_gamma   90.00
#
_symmetry.space_group_name_H-M   'P 1'
#
loop_
_entity.id
_entity.type
_entity.pdbx_description
1 polymer ?
#
loop_
_entity_poly.entity_id
_entity_poly.type
_entity_poly.pdbx_seq_one_letter_code
_entity_poly.pdbx_strand_id
1 'polypeptide(L)'
;SSPEELVQACLGPTATGDVSGAKFIYALQEIYIQNGLVDHYFLYDLLLHVKYSVSVPHHFNSEAFLEGRSLITQGMAAIKANIRKENFQAARETLGRVLHTLQDFYSHSNWVELDNTEPYINLIRPDLPLENLAGKCDTATCSDCASGTCPNPILPNILKEKKLTSGYMGIFSSDKPKGKCSHGGASDLTSTAVPRGGISKDERRSDNVALHNAAVNVATAASLELLQDIRLAAGDNDFLRMMGIARSSVLSFVIDTTGSMSDDIDDAREAAYGIIDSKKGTQDEPSEYILVPFNDPSFGPLIRTTDPNKMKSEISKLTANDGGDTPEMCLSGLQLALTGAPASSDIYVFTDATAKDIDLKDTIDALIRITKSRVSFFMTGASSRRRRSLRAASFDDYKDLALVSGGQAIQVSKKQLSQATDVIFDTSTSALVTVLQRARNPGKQETFPFTLDQSLKNITIYITGTSIIFTLTNPAGMTQNQDQASGQLATIQTVGNLRRIRLNSEKHTGAWKIQINSNQPYTLKVTGQILYVCSLHRVCQSTIAFIYNFVESFKGPHPGYAVLSGRPQAGMGTAIKQFYCFTEVSHNELCQTRVVIIHHKSEGRVVIKTFGMFTSRDLYFLILNLNSISYGVG
;
A
#
# COMPACT_ATOMS: atom_id res chain seq x y z
N SER A 1 -19.75 -5.92 -4.03
CA SER A 1 -18.95 -6.21 -5.23
C SER A 1 -17.49 -6.27 -4.81
N SER A 2 -16.73 -7.26 -5.29
CA SER A 2 -15.32 -7.38 -4.91
C SER A 2 -14.52 -6.12 -5.32
N PRO A 3 -13.38 -5.81 -4.64
CA PRO A 3 -12.47 -4.74 -5.04
C PRO A 3 -12.15 -4.74 -6.54
N GLU A 4 -12.01 -5.92 -7.14
CA GLU A 4 -11.73 -6.11 -8.57
C GLU A 4 -12.95 -5.86 -9.45
N GLU A 5 -14.15 -6.29 -9.05
CA GLU A 5 -15.38 -5.98 -9.77
C GLU A 5 -15.62 -4.46 -9.83
N LEU A 6 -15.33 -3.76 -8.73
CA LEU A 6 -15.40 -2.31 -8.66
C LEU A 6 -14.37 -1.64 -9.58
N VAL A 7 -13.13 -2.11 -9.54
CA VAL A 7 -12.05 -1.59 -10.39
C VAL A 7 -12.38 -1.83 -11.88
N GLN A 8 -12.82 -3.03 -12.26
CA GLN A 8 -13.22 -3.34 -13.63
C GLN A 8 -14.41 -2.50 -14.08
N ALA A 9 -15.41 -2.30 -13.21
CA ALA A 9 -16.55 -1.44 -13.50
C ALA A 9 -16.13 0.02 -13.72
N CYS A 10 -15.15 0.51 -12.96
CA CYS A 10 -14.61 1.86 -13.12
C CYS A 10 -13.80 2.04 -14.41
N LEU A 11 -13.07 1.01 -14.84
CA LEU A 11 -12.23 1.05 -16.04
C LEU A 11 -13.03 0.83 -17.34
N GLY A 12 -14.23 0.27 -17.24
CA GLY A 12 -15.15 0.07 -18.35
C GLY A 12 -14.88 -1.21 -19.17
N PRO A 13 -15.79 -1.55 -20.10
CA PRO A 13 -15.73 -2.81 -20.86
C PRO A 13 -14.61 -2.85 -21.92
N THR A 14 -13.99 -1.71 -22.23
CA THR A 14 -12.89 -1.59 -23.20
C THR A 14 -11.51 -1.72 -22.56
N ALA A 15 -11.44 -1.86 -21.23
CA ALA A 15 -10.19 -2.06 -20.51
C ALA A 15 -9.53 -3.39 -20.92
N THR A 16 -8.36 -3.32 -21.56
CA THR A 16 -7.57 -4.49 -21.95
C THR A 16 -6.60 -4.90 -20.84
N GLY A 17 -6.75 -6.11 -20.29
CA GLY A 17 -5.85 -6.69 -19.28
C GLY A 17 -6.56 -7.14 -18.00
N ASP A 18 -5.91 -7.97 -17.19
CA ASP A 18 -6.39 -8.41 -15.88
C ASP A 18 -6.08 -7.33 -14.83
N VAL A 19 -7.06 -6.93 -13.99
CA VAL A 19 -6.88 -5.83 -13.04
C VAL A 19 -6.85 -6.33 -11.60
N SER A 20 -5.77 -6.03 -10.88
CA SER A 20 -5.64 -6.35 -9.45
C SER A 20 -6.25 -5.25 -8.57
N GLY A 21 -7.12 -5.63 -7.63
CA GLY A 21 -7.66 -4.74 -6.61
C GLY A 21 -6.65 -4.36 -5.52
N ALA A 22 -5.42 -4.91 -5.53
CA ALA A 22 -4.45 -4.73 -4.44
C ALA A 22 -4.09 -3.25 -4.18
N LYS A 23 -3.93 -2.45 -5.24
CA LYS A 23 -3.63 -1.02 -5.13
C LYS A 23 -4.81 -0.21 -4.60
N PHE A 24 -6.02 -0.56 -5.01
CA PHE A 24 -7.25 0.00 -4.45
C PHE A 24 -7.41 -0.36 -2.97
N ILE A 25 -7.14 -1.62 -2.59
CA ILE A 25 -7.16 -2.06 -1.18
C ILE A 25 -6.08 -1.31 -0.37
N TYR A 26 -4.88 -1.11 -0.92
CA TYR A 26 -3.82 -0.34 -0.25
C TYR A 26 -4.24 1.13 -0.04
N ALA A 27 -4.82 1.76 -1.06
CA ALA A 27 -5.38 3.10 -0.97
C ALA A 27 -6.47 3.20 0.12
N LEU A 28 -7.39 2.24 0.17
CA LEU A 28 -8.42 2.16 1.21
C LEU A 28 -7.80 2.00 2.61
N GLN A 29 -6.73 1.22 2.75
CA GLN A 29 -6.04 1.06 4.02
C GLN A 29 -5.37 2.34 4.49
N GLU A 30 -4.73 3.10 3.60
CA GLU A 30 -4.16 4.40 3.97
C GLU A 30 -5.24 5.36 4.51
N ILE A 31 -6.38 5.42 3.84
CA ILE A 31 -7.54 6.21 4.30
C ILE A 31 -8.02 5.71 5.67
N TYR A 32 -8.21 4.40 5.82
CA TYR A 32 -8.71 3.78 7.06
C TYR A 32 -7.76 3.96 8.25
N ILE A 33 -6.46 3.84 8.01
CA ILE A 33 -5.43 4.08 9.03
C ILE A 33 -5.47 5.53 9.48
N GLN A 34 -5.56 6.47 8.54
CA GLN A 34 -5.52 7.90 8.84
C GLN A 34 -6.81 8.41 9.48
N ASN A 35 -7.94 7.76 9.21
CA ASN A 35 -9.17 7.91 9.96
C ASN A 35 -8.94 7.57 11.44
N GLY A 36 -8.57 6.32 11.76
CA GLY A 36 -8.33 5.91 13.16
C GLY A 36 -7.15 6.60 13.86
N LEU A 37 -6.19 7.19 13.13
CA LEU A 37 -5.09 7.95 13.73
C LEU A 37 -5.54 9.27 14.36
N VAL A 38 -6.69 9.83 13.96
CA VAL A 38 -7.26 11.03 14.61
C VAL A 38 -7.48 10.76 16.11
N ASP A 39 -7.97 9.56 16.45
CA ASP A 39 -8.13 9.09 17.83
C ASP A 39 -6.81 8.79 18.55
N HIS A 40 -5.75 8.43 17.81
CA HIS A 40 -4.43 8.18 18.40
C HIS A 40 -3.78 9.47 18.88
N TYR A 41 -3.79 10.51 18.03
CA TYR A 41 -3.25 11.82 18.37
C TYR A 41 -4.01 12.44 19.55
N PHE A 42 -5.30 12.13 19.71
CA PHE A 42 -6.07 12.50 20.89
C PHE A 42 -5.46 11.98 22.20
N LEU A 43 -4.87 10.79 22.24
CA LEU A 43 -4.23 10.23 23.45
C LEU A 43 -2.80 10.74 23.67
N TYR A 44 -2.05 11.01 22.60
CA TYR A 44 -0.69 11.54 22.70
C TYR A 44 -0.67 13.01 23.16
N ASP A 45 -1.57 13.84 22.62
CA ASP A 45 -1.77 15.22 23.08
C ASP A 45 -2.26 15.29 24.54
N LEU A 46 -2.96 14.25 25.00
CA LEU A 46 -3.44 14.08 26.37
C LEU A 46 -2.30 13.76 27.35
N LEU A 47 -1.34 12.90 26.95
CA LEU A 47 -0.20 12.48 27.78
C LEU A 47 0.84 13.60 27.98
N LEU A 48 0.91 14.58 27.08
CA LEU A 48 1.88 15.67 27.15
C LEU A 48 1.34 16.92 27.87
N HIS A 49 0.08 16.96 28.32
CA HIS A 49 -0.57 18.15 28.91
C HIS A 49 -0.51 19.42 28.04
N VAL A 50 -0.21 19.31 26.74
CA VAL A 50 0.01 20.50 25.90
C VAL A 50 -1.27 21.03 25.26
N LYS A 51 -2.30 20.22 24.94
CA LYS A 51 -3.49 20.74 24.21
C LYS A 51 -4.71 19.79 24.12
N TYR A 52 -5.45 19.61 25.22
CA TYR A 52 -6.79 18.95 25.19
C TYR A 52 -7.76 19.62 24.20
N SER A 53 -7.52 20.89 23.84
CA SER A 53 -8.36 21.71 22.97
C SER A 53 -8.26 21.41 21.46
N VAL A 54 -7.32 20.56 21.00
CA VAL A 54 -7.07 20.34 19.56
C VAL A 54 -7.91 19.20 18.97
N SER A 55 -8.31 18.20 19.76
CA SER A 55 -9.15 17.10 19.24
C SER A 55 -10.65 17.38 19.30
N VAL A 56 -11.12 18.25 20.19
CA VAL A 56 -12.56 18.55 20.35
C VAL A 56 -13.24 18.89 19.02
N PRO A 57 -12.65 19.72 18.13
CA PRO A 57 -13.20 19.97 16.81
C PRO A 57 -13.24 18.75 15.88
N HIS A 58 -12.28 17.83 15.98
CA HIS A 58 -12.22 16.62 15.15
C HIS A 58 -13.36 15.65 15.44
N HIS A 59 -13.94 15.72 16.64
CA HIS A 59 -15.05 14.87 17.09
C HIS A 59 -16.38 15.62 17.16
N PHE A 60 -16.42 16.91 16.80
CA PHE A 60 -17.59 17.78 17.04
C PHE A 60 -18.07 17.83 18.50
N ASN A 61 -17.22 17.44 19.46
CA ASN A 61 -17.54 17.46 20.87
C ASN A 61 -17.73 18.89 21.38
N SER A 62 -18.44 19.05 22.48
CA SER A 62 -18.62 20.34 23.18
C SER A 62 -19.08 21.49 22.27
N GLU A 63 -19.96 21.17 21.31
CA GLU A 63 -20.55 22.09 20.33
C GLU A 63 -19.50 22.85 19.49
N ALA A 64 -18.35 22.23 19.22
CA ALA A 64 -17.29 22.76 18.35
C ALA A 64 -17.64 22.65 16.85
N PHE A 65 -18.87 23.03 16.48
CA PHE A 65 -19.38 22.87 15.12
C PHE A 65 -18.66 23.72 14.07
N LEU A 66 -18.32 24.96 14.41
CA LEU A 66 -17.64 25.87 13.50
C LEU A 66 -16.21 25.40 13.23
N GLU A 67 -15.51 25.00 14.28
CA GLU A 67 -14.15 24.49 14.23
C GLU A 67 -14.09 23.13 13.50
N GLY A 68 -15.02 22.21 13.80
CA GLY A 68 -15.13 20.93 13.10
C GLY A 68 -15.43 21.09 11.61
N ARG A 69 -16.37 21.97 11.25
CA ARG A 69 -16.62 22.34 9.84
C ARG A 69 -15.38 22.94 9.17
N SER A 70 -14.63 23.76 9.89
CA SER A 70 -13.40 24.36 9.39
C SER A 70 -12.36 23.28 9.04
N LEU A 71 -12.21 22.24 9.86
CA LEU A 71 -11.32 21.11 9.57
C LEU A 71 -11.74 20.36 8.30
N ILE A 72 -13.04 20.06 8.15
CA ILE A 72 -13.59 19.39 6.97
C ILE A 72 -13.32 20.22 5.71
N THR A 73 -13.69 21.50 5.71
CA THR A 73 -13.60 22.37 4.53
C THR A 73 -12.16 22.69 4.13
N GLN A 74 -11.26 22.89 5.10
CA GLN A 74 -9.82 23.02 4.81
C GLN A 74 -9.23 21.71 4.29
N GLY A 75 -9.60 20.58 4.88
CA GLY A 75 -9.17 19.27 4.42
C GLY A 75 -9.63 18.97 2.99
N MET A 76 -10.87 19.32 2.65
CA MET A 76 -11.40 19.23 1.28
C MET A 76 -10.61 20.05 0.28
N ALA A 77 -10.26 21.30 0.64
CA ALA A 77 -9.40 22.14 -0.20
C ALA A 77 -8.01 21.52 -0.38
N ALA A 78 -7.42 20.97 0.69
CA ALA A 78 -6.13 20.31 0.67
C ALA A 78 -6.13 19.01 -0.17
N ILE A 79 -7.19 18.19 -0.08
CA ILE A 79 -7.37 16.98 -0.91
C ILE A 79 -7.36 17.37 -2.39
N LYS A 80 -8.22 18.32 -2.77
CA LYS A 80 -8.30 18.81 -4.17
C LYS A 80 -6.96 19.38 -4.65
N ALA A 81 -6.24 20.12 -3.80
CA ALA A 81 -4.92 20.65 -4.13
C ALA A 81 -3.85 19.55 -4.28
N ASN A 82 -3.87 18.53 -3.44
CA ASN A 82 -2.94 17.40 -3.51
C ASN A 82 -3.18 16.55 -4.75
N ILE A 83 -4.45 16.30 -5.12
CA ILE A 83 -4.81 15.61 -6.37
C ILE A 83 -4.26 16.39 -7.59
N ARG A 84 -4.45 17.71 -7.63
CA ARG A 84 -3.89 18.56 -8.72
C ARG A 84 -2.37 18.54 -8.80
N LYS A 85 -1.69 18.29 -7.69
CA LYS A 85 -0.23 18.11 -7.61
C LYS A 85 0.19 16.65 -7.78
N GLU A 86 -0.75 15.75 -8.08
CA GLU A 86 -0.57 14.30 -8.16
C GLU A 86 0.00 13.65 -6.89
N ASN A 87 -0.11 14.33 -5.74
CA ASN A 87 0.26 13.79 -4.44
C ASN A 87 -0.90 12.98 -3.85
N PHE A 88 -1.18 11.83 -4.47
CA PHE A 88 -2.32 10.98 -4.13
C PHE A 88 -2.24 10.39 -2.72
N GLN A 89 -1.03 10.11 -2.22
CA GLN A 89 -0.86 9.64 -0.84
C GLN A 89 -1.31 10.71 0.16
N ALA A 90 -0.81 11.95 0.05
CA ALA A 90 -1.23 13.04 0.94
C ALA A 90 -2.73 13.35 0.81
N ALA A 91 -3.31 13.19 -0.38
CA ALA A 91 -4.75 13.29 -0.60
C ALA A 91 -5.52 12.21 0.19
N ARG A 92 -5.11 10.94 0.12
CA ARG A 92 -5.73 9.83 0.87
C ARG A 92 -5.56 9.97 2.38
N GLU A 93 -4.40 10.39 2.84
CA GLU A 93 -4.19 10.63 4.28
C GLU A 93 -5.08 11.75 4.82
N THR A 94 -5.22 12.83 4.05
CA THR A 94 -6.11 13.94 4.42
C THR A 94 -7.58 13.51 4.34
N LEU A 95 -7.95 12.72 3.33
CA LEU A 95 -9.29 12.14 3.19
C LEU A 95 -9.67 11.28 4.40
N GLY A 96 -8.77 10.42 4.89
CA GLY A 96 -9.00 9.62 6.11
C GLY A 96 -9.34 10.50 7.32
N ARG A 97 -8.55 11.55 7.56
CA ARG A 97 -8.76 12.51 8.65
C ARG A 97 -10.08 13.29 8.51
N VAL A 98 -10.42 13.73 7.30
CA VAL A 98 -11.67 14.46 7.04
C VAL A 98 -12.89 13.55 7.22
N LEU A 99 -12.82 12.30 6.74
CA LEU A 99 -13.90 11.32 6.90
C LEU A 99 -14.16 11.02 8.37
N HIS A 100 -13.10 10.93 9.19
CA HIS A 100 -13.24 10.79 10.65
C HIS A 100 -14.12 11.90 11.22
N THR A 101 -13.73 13.15 10.98
CA THR A 101 -14.46 14.31 11.51
C THR A 101 -15.88 14.41 10.98
N LEU A 102 -16.10 14.11 9.69
CA LEU A 102 -17.43 14.10 9.09
C LEU A 102 -18.34 13.02 9.71
N GLN A 103 -17.81 11.83 9.99
CA GLN A 103 -18.58 10.71 10.54
C GLN A 103 -18.92 10.97 12.02
N ASP A 104 -17.98 11.49 12.79
CA ASP A 104 -18.16 11.83 14.21
C ASP A 104 -19.24 12.89 14.42
N PHE A 105 -19.45 13.81 13.46
CA PHE A 105 -20.60 14.71 13.53
C PHE A 105 -21.91 13.93 13.73
N TYR A 106 -22.13 12.85 12.99
CA TYR A 106 -23.40 12.11 13.03
C TYR A 106 -23.50 11.22 14.27
N SER A 107 -22.39 10.70 14.80
CA SER A 107 -22.41 9.93 16.05
C SER A 107 -22.44 10.81 17.30
N HIS A 108 -21.83 12.00 17.29
CA HIS A 108 -21.64 12.84 18.49
C HIS A 108 -22.59 14.04 18.59
N SER A 109 -23.31 14.40 17.52
CA SER A 109 -24.38 15.42 17.54
C SER A 109 -25.77 14.82 17.74
N ASN A 110 -26.81 15.65 17.91
CA ASN A 110 -28.19 15.20 17.90
C ASN A 110 -28.84 15.15 16.49
N TRP A 111 -28.06 15.11 15.40
CA TRP A 111 -28.58 15.25 14.03
C TRP A 111 -29.72 14.29 13.69
N VAL A 112 -29.58 13.01 14.06
CA VAL A 112 -30.59 11.98 13.75
C VAL A 112 -31.76 12.00 14.74
N GLU A 113 -31.53 12.47 15.96
CA GLU A 113 -32.56 12.75 16.96
C GLU A 113 -33.46 13.91 16.53
N LEU A 114 -32.98 14.81 15.66
CA LEU A 114 -33.76 15.86 15.02
C LEU A 114 -34.60 15.36 13.82
N ASP A 115 -34.75 14.04 13.65
CA ASP A 115 -35.46 13.39 12.53
C ASP A 115 -34.83 13.63 11.15
N ASN A 116 -33.57 14.08 11.09
CA ASN A 116 -32.89 14.25 9.81
C ASN A 116 -32.42 12.90 9.26
N THR A 117 -32.76 12.62 8.01
CA THR A 117 -32.35 11.41 7.29
C THR A 117 -31.32 11.65 6.20
N GLU A 118 -31.06 12.93 5.88
CA GLU A 118 -30.13 13.34 4.83
C GLU A 118 -28.83 13.92 5.40
N PRO A 119 -27.72 13.87 4.63
CA PRO A 119 -26.48 14.54 4.99
C PRO A 119 -26.65 16.04 5.24
N TYR A 120 -25.89 16.56 6.21
CA TYR A 120 -25.81 18.00 6.43
C TYR A 120 -24.77 18.64 5.50
N ILE A 121 -25.19 18.96 4.27
CA ILE A 121 -24.33 19.53 3.22
C ILE A 121 -23.52 20.76 3.69
N ASN A 122 -24.05 21.53 4.65
CA ASN A 122 -23.39 22.71 5.23
C ASN A 122 -22.05 22.39 5.91
N LEU A 123 -21.77 21.11 6.23
CA LEU A 123 -20.46 20.67 6.75
C LEU A 123 -19.37 20.67 5.68
N ILE A 124 -19.71 20.45 4.41
CA ILE A 124 -18.74 20.44 3.30
C ILE A 124 -18.82 21.70 2.42
N ARG A 125 -19.86 22.52 2.58
CA ARG A 125 -20.08 23.79 1.87
C ARG A 125 -19.83 24.99 2.79
N PRO A 126 -18.63 25.62 2.74
CA PRO A 126 -18.28 26.75 3.62
C PRO A 126 -19.11 28.02 3.32
N ASP A 127 -19.73 28.09 2.14
CA ASP A 127 -20.61 29.18 1.72
C ASP A 127 -22.00 29.15 2.39
N LEU A 128 -22.40 28.00 2.97
CA LEU A 128 -23.67 27.86 3.69
C LEU A 128 -23.48 28.13 5.19
N PRO A 129 -24.42 28.80 5.88
CA PRO A 129 -24.32 29.04 7.32
C PRO A 129 -24.60 27.77 8.14
N LEU A 130 -24.07 27.68 9.36
CA LEU A 130 -24.56 26.74 10.37
C LEU A 130 -25.68 27.43 11.16
N GLU A 131 -26.85 26.82 11.20
CA GLU A 131 -28.06 27.43 11.77
C GLU A 131 -28.59 26.64 12.98
N ASN A 132 -29.42 27.29 13.79
CA ASN A 132 -30.11 26.68 14.93
C ASN A 132 -29.19 25.97 15.93
N LEU A 133 -27.97 26.48 16.15
CA LEU A 133 -27.05 25.93 17.13
C LEU A 133 -27.55 26.21 18.56
N ALA A 134 -27.47 25.22 19.45
CA ALA A 134 -27.69 25.42 20.87
C ALA A 134 -26.58 26.31 21.46
N GLY A 135 -26.94 27.26 22.31
CA GLY A 135 -25.96 28.15 22.94
C GLY A 135 -25.14 27.41 24.01
N LYS A 136 -23.82 27.63 24.02
CA LYS A 136 -22.86 26.79 24.78
C LYS A 136 -23.11 26.73 26.29
N CYS A 137 -23.61 27.81 26.90
CA CYS A 137 -23.75 27.92 28.36
C CYS A 137 -25.17 28.25 28.85
N ASP A 138 -26.08 28.63 27.95
CA ASP A 138 -27.41 29.17 28.29
C ASP A 138 -28.57 28.24 27.85
N THR A 139 -28.26 27.24 27.03
CA THR A 139 -29.26 26.33 26.47
C THR A 139 -29.06 24.93 27.04
N ALA A 140 -29.91 24.53 27.99
CA ALA A 140 -29.97 23.15 28.46
C ALA A 140 -30.43 22.23 27.31
N THR A 141 -29.75 21.11 27.12
CA THR A 141 -29.98 20.21 25.97
C THR A 141 -30.35 18.78 26.35
N CYS A 142 -30.03 18.34 27.57
CA CYS A 142 -30.29 16.97 28.01
C CYS A 142 -31.05 16.87 29.33
N SER A 143 -31.86 15.81 29.40
CA SER A 143 -32.44 15.23 30.60
C SER A 143 -31.46 14.26 31.26
N ASP A 144 -31.60 14.04 32.57
CA ASP A 144 -30.72 13.17 33.35
C ASP A 144 -31.12 11.69 33.15
N CYS A 145 -30.22 10.87 32.59
CA CYS A 145 -30.41 9.41 32.59
C CYS A 145 -29.98 8.86 33.97
N ALA A 146 -30.92 8.74 34.92
CA ALA A 146 -30.59 8.32 36.29
C ALA A 146 -29.91 6.95 36.40
N SER A 147 -30.20 6.03 35.47
CA SER A 147 -29.59 4.71 35.33
C SER A 147 -28.22 4.71 34.63
N GLY A 148 -27.71 5.88 34.24
CA GLY A 148 -26.46 6.03 33.49
C GLY A 148 -26.64 5.91 31.97
N THR A 149 -27.70 5.27 31.47
CA THR A 149 -28.06 5.27 30.05
C THR A 149 -29.58 5.38 29.87
N CYS A 150 -30.01 5.98 28.76
CA CYS A 150 -31.42 6.05 28.37
C CYS A 150 -31.58 6.22 26.85
N PRO A 151 -32.73 5.82 26.26
CA PRO A 151 -32.85 5.72 24.79
C PRO A 151 -32.66 7.04 24.02
N ASN A 152 -33.11 8.16 24.59
CA ASN A 152 -32.88 9.49 24.03
C ASN A 152 -32.89 10.52 25.18
N PRO A 153 -31.73 11.11 25.53
CA PRO A 153 -31.65 12.08 26.60
C PRO A 153 -31.98 13.52 26.16
N ILE A 154 -32.16 13.80 24.86
CA ILE A 154 -32.38 15.16 24.34
C ILE A 154 -33.71 15.74 24.84
N LEU A 155 -33.70 16.99 25.29
CA LEU A 155 -34.91 17.64 25.79
C LEU A 155 -35.95 17.89 24.69
N PRO A 156 -37.27 17.73 24.97
CA PRO A 156 -38.32 17.91 23.96
C PRO A 156 -38.35 19.28 23.28
N ASN A 157 -38.00 20.35 23.99
CA ASN A 157 -37.94 21.70 23.41
C ASN A 157 -36.80 21.85 22.39
N ILE A 158 -35.67 21.16 22.60
CA ILE A 158 -34.56 21.12 21.63
C ILE A 158 -34.99 20.42 20.35
N LEU A 159 -35.71 19.30 20.46
CA LEU A 159 -36.26 18.59 19.32
C LEU A 159 -37.30 19.42 18.58
N LYS A 160 -38.20 20.09 19.31
CA LYS A 160 -39.25 20.94 18.75
C LYS A 160 -38.70 22.17 18.02
N GLU A 161 -37.69 22.82 18.60
CA GLU A 161 -37.01 23.98 18.02
C GLU A 161 -35.95 23.59 16.97
N LYS A 162 -35.74 22.29 16.75
CA LYS A 162 -34.70 21.73 15.85
C LYS A 162 -33.31 22.31 16.14
N LYS A 163 -32.98 22.45 17.42
CA LYS A 163 -31.69 22.97 17.88
C LYS A 163 -30.60 21.90 17.81
N LEU A 164 -29.49 22.22 17.15
CA LEU A 164 -28.32 21.35 17.00
C LEU A 164 -27.39 21.46 18.23
N THR A 165 -27.08 20.34 18.85
CA THR A 165 -26.19 20.20 20.02
C THR A 165 -25.28 18.98 19.81
N SER A 166 -24.18 18.92 20.55
CA SER A 166 -23.33 17.72 20.62
C SER A 166 -22.97 17.36 22.06
N GLY A 167 -22.36 16.19 22.23
CA GLY A 167 -21.94 15.69 23.53
C GLY A 167 -20.69 16.42 24.04
N TYR A 168 -20.69 16.77 25.32
CA TYR A 168 -19.50 17.23 26.02
C TYR A 168 -18.69 16.03 26.49
N MET A 169 -17.38 16.04 26.27
CA MET A 169 -16.49 14.95 26.61
C MET A 169 -15.43 15.46 27.60
N GLY A 170 -15.12 14.66 28.62
CA GLY A 170 -14.08 14.98 29.59
C GLY A 170 -13.39 13.71 30.08
N ILE A 171 -12.08 13.57 29.83
CA ILE A 171 -11.31 12.37 30.27
C ILE A 171 -10.75 12.54 31.68
N PHE A 172 -10.44 13.77 32.08
CA PHE A 172 -9.85 14.09 33.39
C PHE A 172 -10.73 14.98 34.27
N SER A 173 -11.83 15.49 33.72
CA SER A 173 -12.81 16.27 34.46
C SER A 173 -14.21 15.80 34.09
N SER A 174 -15.09 15.79 35.09
CA SER A 174 -16.53 15.61 34.90
C SER A 174 -17.26 16.92 34.60
N ASP A 175 -16.54 18.04 34.55
CA ASP A 175 -17.11 19.36 34.31
C ASP A 175 -17.68 19.48 32.90
N LYS A 176 -18.94 19.91 32.83
CA LYS A 176 -19.61 20.34 31.61
C LYS A 176 -20.65 21.41 31.95
N PRO A 177 -21.08 22.25 30.98
CA PRO A 177 -22.07 23.28 31.26
C PRO A 177 -23.39 22.68 31.75
N LYS A 178 -24.05 23.39 32.66
CA LYS A 178 -25.28 22.92 33.31
C LYS A 178 -26.36 22.58 32.29
N GLY A 179 -26.92 21.39 32.38
CA GLY A 179 -27.99 20.93 31.49
C GLY A 179 -27.50 20.42 30.12
N LYS A 180 -26.19 20.41 29.85
CA LYS A 180 -25.65 19.88 28.60
C LYS A 180 -25.52 18.37 28.58
N CYS A 181 -25.73 17.82 27.40
CA CYS A 181 -25.49 16.41 27.10
C CYS A 181 -24.02 16.07 27.26
N SER A 182 -23.74 14.91 27.86
CA SER A 182 -22.43 14.29 27.74
C SER A 182 -22.30 13.56 26.42
N HIS A 183 -21.07 13.28 26.03
CA HIS A 183 -20.74 12.36 24.96
C HIS A 183 -21.17 10.94 25.37
N GLY A 184 -20.74 10.48 26.54
CA GLY A 184 -20.98 9.15 27.06
C GLY A 184 -19.83 8.18 26.76
N GLY A 185 -19.99 6.94 27.22
CA GLY A 185 -18.97 5.89 27.12
C GLY A 185 -18.09 5.79 28.37
N ALA A 186 -17.37 4.67 28.51
CA ALA A 186 -16.66 4.34 29.74
C ALA A 186 -15.52 5.30 30.11
N SER A 187 -14.98 6.04 29.13
CA SER A 187 -13.88 6.98 29.32
C SER A 187 -14.32 8.44 29.49
N ASP A 188 -15.63 8.72 29.43
CA ASP A 188 -16.18 10.08 29.59
C ASP A 188 -16.60 10.34 31.03
N LEU A 189 -15.79 11.06 31.79
CA LEU A 189 -16.11 11.44 33.16
C LEU A 189 -17.30 12.41 33.24
N THR A 190 -17.58 13.19 32.19
CA THR A 190 -18.73 14.11 32.21
C THR A 190 -20.06 13.37 32.27
N SER A 191 -20.09 12.12 31.78
CA SER A 191 -21.27 11.25 31.81
C SER A 191 -21.74 10.92 33.23
N THR A 192 -20.87 11.10 34.22
CA THR A 192 -21.17 10.91 35.65
C THR A 192 -21.78 12.16 36.30
N ALA A 193 -21.66 13.33 35.67
CA ALA A 193 -22.22 14.58 36.14
C ALA A 193 -23.63 14.81 35.56
N VAL A 194 -24.54 15.34 36.38
CA VAL A 194 -25.92 15.63 35.97
C VAL A 194 -25.96 16.73 34.89
N PRO A 195 -26.65 16.55 33.75
CA PRO A 195 -27.45 15.38 33.37
C PRO A 195 -26.59 14.18 32.94
N ARG A 196 -26.73 13.03 33.61
CA ARG A 196 -25.94 11.82 33.38
C ARG A 196 -26.31 11.12 32.08
N GLY A 197 -25.40 10.28 31.60
CA GLY A 197 -25.54 9.47 30.38
C GLY A 197 -24.74 10.04 29.21
N GLY A 198 -25.27 9.94 28.00
CA GLY A 198 -24.59 10.50 26.84
C GLY A 198 -25.36 10.30 25.55
N ILE A 199 -25.05 11.14 24.56
CA ILE A 199 -25.72 11.13 23.26
C ILE A 199 -24.94 10.41 22.17
N SER A 200 -23.73 9.92 22.45
CA SER A 200 -22.90 9.24 21.45
C SER A 200 -23.55 7.96 20.92
N LYS A 201 -23.38 7.76 19.61
CA LYS A 201 -23.73 6.55 18.86
C LYS A 201 -22.50 5.81 18.33
N ASP A 202 -21.34 5.93 18.96
CA ASP A 202 -20.14 5.21 18.50
C ASP A 202 -20.30 3.70 18.59
N GLU A 203 -20.89 3.24 19.68
CA GLU A 203 -21.20 1.83 19.92
C GLU A 203 -22.69 1.54 19.75
N ARG A 204 -22.98 0.40 19.13
CA ARG A 204 -24.33 -0.13 19.03
C ARG A 204 -24.71 -0.81 20.34
N ARG A 205 -25.55 -0.14 21.13
CA ARG A 205 -26.07 -0.60 22.43
C ARG A 205 -27.56 -0.91 22.34
N SER A 206 -28.09 -1.66 23.30
CA SER A 206 -29.50 -2.04 23.32
C SER A 206 -30.46 -0.84 23.42
N ASP A 207 -30.04 0.23 24.07
CA ASP A 207 -30.81 1.46 24.29
C ASP A 207 -30.79 2.42 23.10
N ASN A 208 -29.77 2.38 22.23
CA ASN A 208 -29.60 3.34 21.13
C ASN A 208 -29.63 2.72 19.71
N VAL A 209 -30.00 1.44 19.55
CA VAL A 209 -29.93 0.71 18.26
C VAL A 209 -30.47 1.51 17.08
N ALA A 210 -31.65 2.12 17.22
CA ALA A 210 -32.28 2.88 16.15
C ALA A 210 -31.48 4.13 15.77
N LEU A 211 -31.00 4.88 16.76
CA LEU A 211 -30.19 6.09 16.57
C LEU A 211 -28.81 5.76 15.99
N HIS A 212 -28.18 4.68 16.46
CA HIS A 212 -26.90 4.21 15.91
C HIS A 212 -27.04 3.83 14.43
N ASN A 213 -28.05 3.01 14.09
CA ASN A 213 -28.29 2.62 12.70
C ASN A 213 -28.60 3.84 11.81
N ALA A 214 -29.39 4.80 12.31
CA ALA A 214 -29.65 6.05 11.59
C ALA A 214 -28.37 6.87 11.37
N ALA A 215 -27.55 7.04 12.40
CA ALA A 215 -26.28 7.76 12.29
C ALA A 215 -25.32 7.12 11.29
N VAL A 216 -25.19 5.79 11.30
CA VAL A 216 -24.37 5.04 10.32
C VAL A 216 -24.85 5.28 8.89
N ASN A 217 -26.17 5.24 8.65
CA ASN A 217 -26.74 5.46 7.33
C ASN A 217 -26.43 6.87 6.82
N VAL A 218 -26.67 7.90 7.63
CA VAL A 218 -26.42 9.30 7.23
C VAL A 218 -24.92 9.59 7.09
N ALA A 219 -24.07 9.05 7.98
CA ALA A 219 -22.63 9.19 7.87
C ALA A 219 -22.08 8.53 6.60
N THR A 220 -22.65 7.40 6.19
CA THR A 220 -22.32 6.73 4.91
C THR A 220 -22.72 7.59 3.73
N ALA A 221 -23.94 8.15 3.74
CA ALA A 221 -24.42 9.04 2.69
C ALA A 221 -23.58 10.33 2.59
N ALA A 222 -23.22 10.93 3.72
CA ALA A 222 -22.37 12.12 3.77
C ALA A 222 -20.95 11.83 3.26
N SER A 223 -20.40 10.66 3.58
CA SER A 223 -19.10 10.22 3.07
C SER A 223 -19.14 10.05 1.55
N LEU A 224 -20.24 9.54 1.00
CA LEU A 224 -20.46 9.44 -0.45
C LEU A 224 -20.55 10.82 -1.11
N GLU A 225 -21.32 11.75 -0.54
CA GLU A 225 -21.44 13.13 -1.03
C GLU A 225 -20.09 13.86 -1.06
N LEU A 226 -19.29 13.69 0.00
CA LEU A 226 -17.93 14.22 0.07
C LEU A 226 -17.02 13.66 -1.03
N LEU A 227 -17.06 12.34 -1.26
CA LEU A 227 -16.29 11.69 -2.31
C LEU A 227 -16.74 12.15 -3.72
N GLN A 228 -18.04 12.36 -3.91
CA GLN A 228 -18.58 12.90 -5.16
C GLN A 228 -18.09 14.33 -5.43
N ASP A 229 -18.06 15.20 -4.42
CA ASP A 229 -17.52 16.56 -4.56
C ASP A 229 -16.02 16.56 -4.92
N ILE A 230 -15.22 15.67 -4.32
CA ILE A 230 -13.82 15.48 -4.70
C ILE A 230 -13.72 15.01 -6.15
N ARG A 231 -14.49 13.98 -6.53
CA ARG A 231 -14.49 13.42 -7.89
C ARG A 231 -14.85 14.47 -8.93
N LEU A 232 -15.91 15.24 -8.70
CA LEU A 232 -16.35 16.30 -9.63
C LEU A 232 -15.29 17.40 -9.79
N ALA A 233 -14.55 17.73 -8.73
CA ALA A 233 -13.49 18.73 -8.77
C ALA A 233 -12.17 18.23 -9.38
N ALA A 234 -11.86 16.95 -9.23
CA ALA A 234 -10.64 16.31 -9.72
C ALA A 234 -10.78 15.78 -11.17
N GLY A 235 -11.99 15.40 -11.57
CA GLY A 235 -12.22 14.59 -12.76
C GLY A 235 -12.02 13.09 -12.49
N ASP A 236 -12.66 12.28 -13.32
CA ASP A 236 -12.73 10.82 -13.12
C ASP A 236 -11.34 10.16 -13.11
N ASN A 237 -10.44 10.55 -14.01
CA ASN A 237 -9.11 9.94 -14.12
C ASN A 237 -8.27 10.14 -12.85
N ASP A 238 -8.15 11.37 -12.36
CA ASP A 238 -7.32 11.67 -11.20
C ASP A 238 -7.98 11.18 -9.90
N PHE A 239 -9.31 11.14 -9.84
CA PHE A 239 -10.03 10.48 -8.74
C PHE A 239 -9.73 8.98 -8.69
N LEU A 240 -9.77 8.28 -9.84
CA LEU A 240 -9.42 6.86 -9.92
C LEU A 240 -7.94 6.62 -9.57
N ARG A 241 -7.02 7.51 -10.00
CA ARG A 241 -5.59 7.47 -9.58
C ARG A 241 -5.45 7.65 -8.07
N MET A 242 -6.17 8.60 -7.48
CA MET A 242 -6.19 8.81 -6.03
C MET A 242 -6.64 7.55 -5.31
N MET A 243 -7.71 6.90 -5.78
CA MET A 243 -8.24 5.68 -5.17
C MET A 243 -7.39 4.44 -5.47
N GLY A 244 -6.28 4.53 -6.21
CA GLY A 244 -5.49 3.34 -6.58
C GLY A 244 -6.23 2.42 -7.56
N ILE A 245 -7.24 2.94 -8.26
CA ILE A 245 -8.05 2.27 -9.30
C ILE A 245 -7.47 2.55 -10.70
N ALA A 246 -6.46 3.41 -10.83
CA ALA A 246 -5.80 3.71 -12.11
C ALA A 246 -4.28 3.51 -12.07
N ARG A 247 -3.73 2.97 -13.16
CA ARG A 247 -2.39 3.03 -13.76
C ARG A 247 -1.19 3.57 -12.92
N SER A 248 -0.97 3.05 -11.70
CA SER A 248 -0.15 3.74 -10.67
C SER A 248 1.25 3.17 -10.38
N SER A 249 2.08 2.80 -11.36
CA SER A 249 3.53 2.87 -11.08
C SER A 249 4.10 4.07 -11.82
N VAL A 250 4.92 4.86 -11.13
CA VAL A 250 5.83 5.75 -11.84
C VAL A 250 6.94 4.87 -12.39
N LEU A 251 7.25 5.09 -13.66
CA LEU A 251 8.31 4.37 -14.34
C LEU A 251 9.56 5.26 -14.36
N SER A 252 10.59 4.85 -13.61
CA SER A 252 11.85 5.58 -13.54
C SER A 252 12.97 4.85 -14.26
N PHE A 253 13.74 5.58 -15.06
CA PHE A 253 14.94 5.12 -15.72
C PHE A 253 16.16 5.80 -15.10
N VAL A 254 17.12 5.01 -14.66
CA VAL A 254 18.43 5.50 -14.17
C VAL A 254 19.48 4.97 -15.13
N ILE A 255 20.02 5.84 -15.97
CA ILE A 255 20.84 5.43 -17.12
C ILE A 255 22.23 6.03 -17.00
N ASP A 256 23.22 5.14 -17.03
CA ASP A 256 24.62 5.48 -17.15
C ASP A 256 24.92 6.14 -18.49
N THR A 257 25.67 7.24 -18.46
CA THR A 257 26.07 8.05 -19.62
C THR A 257 27.59 8.21 -19.74
N THR A 258 28.38 7.42 -19.01
CA THR A 258 29.85 7.45 -19.13
C THR A 258 30.31 7.00 -20.52
N GLY A 259 31.55 7.32 -20.87
CA GLY A 259 32.13 6.94 -22.16
C GLY A 259 32.18 5.43 -22.41
N SER A 260 32.20 4.57 -21.37
CA SER A 260 32.21 3.10 -21.54
C SER A 260 30.88 2.53 -22.03
N MET A 261 29.78 3.25 -21.76
CA MET A 261 28.44 2.97 -22.31
C MET A 261 28.33 3.25 -23.81
N SER A 262 29.37 3.69 -24.53
CA SER A 262 29.29 4.05 -25.95
C SER A 262 28.69 2.96 -26.85
N ASP A 263 28.95 1.70 -26.52
CA ASP A 263 28.46 0.55 -27.29
C ASP A 263 27.13 0.00 -26.75
N ASP A 264 26.65 0.50 -25.59
CA ASP A 264 25.51 -0.05 -24.84
C ASP A 264 24.35 0.97 -24.67
N ILE A 265 24.61 2.27 -24.82
CA ILE A 265 23.63 3.33 -24.58
C ILE A 265 22.43 3.23 -25.53
N ASP A 266 22.66 2.76 -26.75
CA ASP A 266 21.62 2.52 -27.75
C ASP A 266 20.72 1.34 -27.34
N ASP A 267 21.31 0.24 -26.86
CA ASP A 267 20.56 -0.91 -26.36
C ASP A 267 19.77 -0.56 -25.08
N ALA A 268 20.34 0.24 -24.18
CA ALA A 268 19.65 0.76 -23.00
C ALA A 268 18.46 1.65 -23.39
N ARG A 269 18.62 2.47 -24.44
CA ARG A 269 17.55 3.29 -25.00
C ARG A 269 16.44 2.45 -25.62
N GLU A 270 16.78 1.44 -26.42
CA GLU A 270 15.81 0.51 -26.99
C GLU A 270 15.04 -0.26 -25.89
N ALA A 271 15.74 -0.70 -24.85
CA ALA A 271 15.10 -1.32 -23.69
C ALA A 271 14.10 -0.38 -23.02
N ALA A 272 14.51 0.87 -22.74
CA ALA A 272 13.62 1.87 -22.15
C ALA A 272 12.40 2.16 -23.04
N TYR A 273 12.58 2.27 -24.36
CA TYR A 273 11.49 2.46 -25.31
C TYR A 273 10.51 1.30 -25.32
N GLY A 274 11.02 0.07 -25.33
CA GLY A 274 10.19 -1.13 -25.26
C GLY A 274 9.28 -1.09 -24.04
N ILE A 275 9.81 -0.76 -22.87
CA ILE A 275 9.04 -0.69 -21.61
C ILE A 275 7.96 0.39 -21.67
N ILE A 276 8.29 1.56 -22.24
CA ILE A 276 7.32 2.63 -22.44
C ILE A 276 6.20 2.14 -23.37
N ASP A 277 6.53 1.51 -24.50
CA ASP A 277 5.56 1.04 -25.49
C ASP A 277 4.70 -0.12 -25.00
N SER A 278 5.26 -1.04 -24.22
CA SER A 278 4.48 -2.15 -23.65
C SER A 278 3.41 -1.68 -22.67
N LYS A 279 3.62 -0.50 -22.07
CA LYS A 279 2.71 0.09 -21.10
C LYS A 279 1.77 1.12 -21.73
N LYS A 280 2.23 1.87 -22.73
CA LYS A 280 1.47 2.94 -23.38
C LYS A 280 0.10 2.44 -23.89
N GLY A 281 -0.97 3.12 -23.49
CA GLY A 281 -2.34 2.76 -23.88
C GLY A 281 -2.91 1.51 -23.19
N THR A 282 -2.17 0.85 -22.30
CA THR A 282 -2.68 -0.29 -21.50
C THR A 282 -3.09 0.16 -20.10
N GLN A 283 -3.63 -0.77 -19.29
CA GLN A 283 -3.91 -0.49 -17.87
C GLN A 283 -2.65 -0.29 -17.02
N ASP A 284 -1.49 -0.70 -17.54
CA ASP A 284 -0.19 -0.56 -16.90
C ASP A 284 0.55 0.74 -17.31
N GLU A 285 -0.06 1.62 -18.11
CA GLU A 285 0.54 2.90 -18.54
C GLU A 285 0.91 3.77 -17.34
N PRO A 286 2.19 4.03 -17.07
CA PRO A 286 2.60 4.69 -15.84
C PRO A 286 2.05 6.12 -15.78
N SER A 287 1.72 6.56 -14.57
CA SER A 287 1.11 7.86 -14.37
C SER A 287 2.10 9.02 -14.55
N GLU A 288 3.39 8.73 -14.40
CA GLU A 288 4.50 9.64 -14.65
C GLU A 288 5.71 8.80 -15.07
N TYR A 289 6.58 9.40 -15.89
CA TYR A 289 7.88 8.88 -16.25
C TYR A 289 8.97 9.75 -15.64
N ILE A 290 10.00 9.13 -15.06
CA ILE A 290 11.19 9.80 -14.53
C ILE A 290 12.44 9.29 -15.26
N LEU A 291 13.37 10.20 -15.57
CA LEU A 291 14.68 9.87 -16.10
C LEU A 291 15.75 10.56 -15.24
N VAL A 292 16.74 9.78 -14.82
CA VAL A 292 17.93 10.25 -14.11
C VAL A 292 19.16 9.72 -14.86
N PRO A 293 19.79 10.51 -15.74
CA PRO A 293 21.09 10.15 -16.26
C PRO A 293 22.14 10.28 -15.16
N PHE A 294 23.19 9.45 -15.19
CA PHE A 294 24.34 9.64 -14.31
C PHE A 294 25.66 9.40 -15.07
N ASN A 295 26.73 10.03 -14.57
CA ASN A 295 28.07 10.00 -15.11
C ASN A 295 29.08 10.07 -13.93
N ASP A 296 30.38 10.14 -14.18
CA ASP A 296 31.42 10.45 -13.19
C ASP A 296 32.16 11.74 -13.61
N PRO A 297 32.14 12.80 -12.78
CA PRO A 297 31.75 12.85 -11.36
C PRO A 297 30.31 13.32 -11.08
N SER A 298 29.49 13.60 -12.11
CA SER A 298 28.17 14.22 -11.95
C SER A 298 27.02 13.27 -12.22
N PHE A 299 25.91 13.44 -11.50
CA PHE A 299 24.65 12.71 -11.73
C PHE A 299 23.45 13.67 -11.82
N GLY A 300 22.38 13.23 -12.49
CA GLY A 300 21.22 14.05 -12.81
C GLY A 300 21.41 14.92 -14.07
N PRO A 301 20.47 15.84 -14.36
CA PRO A 301 19.32 16.22 -13.54
C PRO A 301 18.18 15.19 -13.55
N LEU A 302 17.27 15.29 -12.57
CA LEU A 302 16.02 14.52 -12.59
C LEU A 302 15.03 15.15 -13.58
N ILE A 303 14.65 14.41 -14.60
CA ILE A 303 13.68 14.80 -15.61
C ILE A 303 12.38 14.02 -15.37
N ARG A 304 11.23 14.69 -15.46
CA ARG A 304 9.91 14.07 -15.25
C ARG A 304 8.89 14.54 -16.29
N THR A 305 7.99 13.64 -16.68
CA THR A 305 6.91 13.95 -17.64
C THR A 305 5.82 12.88 -17.57
N THR A 306 4.57 13.26 -17.84
CA THR A 306 3.45 12.32 -18.00
C THR A 306 3.29 11.85 -19.46
N ASP A 307 3.92 12.54 -20.42
CA ASP A 307 3.88 12.18 -21.84
C ASP A 307 4.96 11.13 -22.20
N PRO A 308 4.56 9.93 -22.67
CA PRO A 308 5.50 8.88 -23.08
C PRO A 308 6.40 9.29 -24.24
N ASN A 309 5.90 10.05 -25.21
CA ASN A 309 6.69 10.48 -26.37
C ASN A 309 7.71 11.54 -25.96
N LYS A 310 7.33 12.44 -25.04
CA LYS A 310 8.28 13.39 -24.45
C LYS A 310 9.37 12.65 -23.68
N MET A 311 9.04 11.62 -22.89
CA MET A 311 10.05 10.82 -22.19
C MET A 311 11.02 10.16 -23.19
N LYS A 312 10.50 9.54 -24.25
CA LYS A 312 11.35 8.98 -25.31
C LYS A 312 12.27 10.01 -25.93
N SER A 313 11.78 11.22 -26.18
CA SER A 313 12.59 12.32 -26.68
C SER A 313 13.68 12.78 -25.71
N GLU A 314 13.50 12.63 -24.40
CA GLU A 314 14.55 12.95 -23.42
C GLU A 314 15.60 11.82 -23.38
N ILE A 315 15.19 10.56 -23.44
CA ILE A 315 16.10 9.41 -23.53
C ILE A 315 16.90 9.43 -24.85
N SER A 316 16.32 9.91 -25.96
CA SER A 316 17.04 10.04 -27.23
C SER A 316 18.18 11.05 -27.21
N LYS A 317 18.19 11.99 -26.25
CA LYS A 317 19.25 12.99 -26.10
C LYS A 317 20.46 12.46 -25.33
N LEU A 318 20.34 11.28 -24.68
CA LEU A 318 21.44 10.71 -23.93
C LEU A 318 22.58 10.31 -24.85
N THR A 319 23.76 10.83 -24.56
CA THR A 319 25.03 10.50 -25.22
C THR A 319 25.98 9.90 -24.20
N ALA A 320 26.75 8.89 -24.61
CA ALA A 320 27.84 8.35 -23.81
C ALA A 320 29.08 9.22 -24.02
N ASN A 321 29.52 9.92 -22.98
CA ASN A 321 30.69 10.78 -23.05
C ASN A 321 31.38 10.91 -21.69
N ASP A 322 32.64 11.32 -21.73
CA ASP A 322 33.47 11.59 -20.57
C ASP A 322 33.52 10.38 -19.60
N GLY A 323 33.75 10.63 -18.32
CA GLY A 323 33.98 9.61 -17.30
C GLY A 323 35.40 9.69 -16.77
N GLY A 324 35.53 9.75 -15.46
CA GLY A 324 36.82 9.72 -14.76
C GLY A 324 37.42 8.33 -14.73
N ASP A 325 37.44 7.72 -13.55
CA ASP A 325 37.87 6.35 -13.32
C ASP A 325 36.67 5.43 -13.08
N THR A 326 36.72 4.19 -13.57
CA THR A 326 35.81 3.13 -13.08
C THR A 326 36.18 2.77 -11.64
N PRO A 327 35.23 2.63 -10.69
CA PRO A 327 33.76 2.48 -10.85
C PRO A 327 32.96 3.81 -10.87
N GLU A 328 31.62 3.81 -10.96
CA GLU A 328 30.80 5.03 -11.24
C GLU A 328 29.77 5.44 -10.15
N MET A 329 29.16 6.64 -10.27
CA MET A 329 28.21 7.24 -9.30
C MET A 329 26.75 6.67 -9.37
N CYS A 330 26.62 5.37 -9.60
CA CYS A 330 25.35 4.69 -9.82
C CYS A 330 24.39 4.80 -8.63
N LEU A 331 24.86 4.65 -7.39
CA LEU A 331 23.97 4.70 -6.22
C LEU A 331 23.45 6.11 -5.94
N SER A 332 24.21 7.16 -6.27
CA SER A 332 23.79 8.56 -6.17
C SER A 332 22.69 8.87 -7.18
N GLY A 333 22.82 8.39 -8.42
CA GLY A 333 21.75 8.47 -9.42
C GLY A 333 20.49 7.74 -8.97
N LEU A 334 20.64 6.55 -8.40
CA LEU A 334 19.52 5.78 -7.83
C LEU A 334 18.90 6.47 -6.60
N GLN A 335 19.69 7.12 -5.75
CA GLN A 335 19.19 7.90 -4.61
C GLN A 335 18.30 9.05 -5.10
N LEU A 336 18.74 9.77 -6.14
CA LEU A 336 17.97 10.86 -6.72
C LEU A 336 16.65 10.35 -7.32
N ALA A 337 16.66 9.18 -7.97
CA ALA A 337 15.44 8.54 -8.45
C ALA A 337 14.50 8.14 -7.29
N LEU A 338 15.01 7.47 -6.25
CA LEU A 338 14.21 7.02 -5.11
C LEU A 338 13.63 8.17 -4.28
N THR A 339 14.33 9.31 -4.21
CA THR A 339 13.86 10.50 -3.49
C THR A 339 12.91 11.37 -4.34
N GLY A 340 13.03 11.30 -5.67
CA GLY A 340 12.19 12.05 -6.60
C GLY A 340 10.94 11.29 -7.08
N ALA A 341 10.94 9.96 -7.00
CA ALA A 341 9.84 9.10 -7.41
C ALA A 341 8.83 8.89 -6.27
N PRO A 342 7.52 8.79 -6.57
CA PRO A 342 6.52 8.37 -5.59
C PRO A 342 6.77 6.98 -5.02
N ALA A 343 6.10 6.65 -3.92
CA ALA A 343 6.13 5.30 -3.35
C ALA A 343 5.61 4.25 -4.35
N SER A 344 6.14 3.01 -4.26
CA SER A 344 5.78 1.86 -5.10
C SER A 344 6.06 2.06 -6.59
N SER A 345 7.14 2.80 -6.91
CA SER A 345 7.59 3.03 -8.28
C SER A 345 8.43 1.86 -8.82
N ASP A 346 8.40 1.67 -10.13
CA ASP A 346 9.29 0.73 -10.83
C ASP A 346 10.53 1.51 -11.34
N ILE A 347 11.72 1.12 -10.88
CA ILE A 347 12.98 1.78 -11.22
C ILE A 347 13.87 0.79 -11.97
N TYR A 348 14.31 1.17 -13.18
CA TYR A 348 15.19 0.40 -14.04
C TYR A 348 16.55 1.10 -14.15
N VAL A 349 17.60 0.42 -13.69
CA VAL A 349 18.97 0.92 -13.69
C VAL A 349 19.75 0.22 -14.80
N PHE A 350 20.35 0.99 -15.72
CA PHE A 350 21.18 0.50 -16.81
C PHE A 350 22.60 1.05 -16.65
N THR A 351 23.62 0.18 -16.63
CA THR A 351 25.04 0.55 -16.47
C THR A 351 25.97 -0.53 -17.00
N ASP A 352 27.22 -0.22 -17.31
CA ASP A 352 28.25 -1.22 -17.63
C ASP A 352 29.31 -1.41 -16.54
N ALA A 353 29.18 -0.71 -15.42
CA ALA A 353 30.15 -0.69 -14.33
C ALA A 353 29.54 -1.02 -12.95
N THR A 354 30.42 -1.27 -11.97
CA THR A 354 30.02 -1.34 -10.56
C THR A 354 29.99 0.07 -9.94
N ALA A 355 29.33 0.21 -8.78
CA ALA A 355 29.20 1.48 -8.07
C ALA A 355 30.50 1.88 -7.34
N LYS A 356 30.90 3.15 -7.45
CA LYS A 356 32.00 3.78 -6.71
C LYS A 356 31.55 4.30 -5.36
N ASP A 357 30.29 4.67 -5.27
CA ASP A 357 29.61 5.24 -4.12
C ASP A 357 28.93 4.16 -3.26
N ILE A 358 29.59 3.01 -3.08
CA ILE A 358 29.05 1.84 -2.37
C ILE A 358 28.69 2.13 -0.90
N ASP A 359 29.30 3.15 -0.30
CA ASP A 359 28.96 3.63 1.04
C ASP A 359 27.48 4.06 1.15
N LEU A 360 26.80 4.33 0.03
CA LEU A 360 25.37 4.63 -0.02
C LEU A 360 24.47 3.38 0.04
N LYS A 361 25.00 2.15 -0.04
CA LYS A 361 24.19 0.91 -0.13
C LYS A 361 23.11 0.82 0.96
N ASP A 362 23.47 1.10 2.21
CA ASP A 362 22.52 1.04 3.34
C ASP A 362 21.45 2.14 3.26
N THR A 363 21.83 3.32 2.75
CA THR A 363 20.89 4.41 2.51
C THR A 363 19.90 4.04 1.40
N ILE A 364 20.38 3.42 0.32
CA ILE A 364 19.54 2.92 -0.76
C ILE A 364 18.62 1.79 -0.28
N ASP A 365 19.12 0.83 0.51
CA ASP A 365 18.29 -0.22 1.13
C ASP A 365 17.16 0.40 1.98
N ALA A 366 17.47 1.41 2.81
CA ALA A 366 16.47 2.12 3.59
C ALA A 366 15.43 2.84 2.70
N LEU A 367 15.88 3.56 1.67
CA LEU A 367 14.99 4.27 0.74
C LEU A 367 14.08 3.31 -0.04
N ILE A 368 14.60 2.18 -0.54
CA ILE A 368 13.83 1.12 -1.18
C ILE A 368 12.73 0.62 -0.23
N ARG A 369 13.06 0.39 1.04
CA ARG A 369 12.10 -0.10 2.04
C ARG A 369 11.06 0.92 2.45
N ILE A 370 11.40 2.21 2.49
CA ILE A 370 10.49 3.30 2.83
C ILE A 370 9.53 3.56 1.67
N THR A 371 10.08 3.72 0.47
CA THR A 371 9.30 3.99 -0.75
C THR A 371 8.54 2.77 -1.24
N LYS A 372 8.93 1.55 -0.85
CA LYS A 372 8.40 0.28 -1.41
C LYS A 372 8.62 0.17 -2.92
N SER A 373 9.56 0.94 -3.47
CA SER A 373 9.87 0.94 -4.89
C SER A 373 10.65 -0.32 -5.28
N ARG A 374 10.39 -0.81 -6.48
CA ARG A 374 11.03 -2.00 -7.04
C ARG A 374 12.19 -1.57 -7.93
N VAL A 375 13.40 -2.04 -7.64
CA VAL A 375 14.61 -1.62 -8.36
C VAL A 375 15.22 -2.80 -9.09
N SER A 376 15.29 -2.72 -10.42
CA SER A 376 15.91 -3.75 -11.26
C SER A 376 17.14 -3.21 -11.97
N PHE A 377 18.25 -3.96 -11.90
CA PHE A 377 19.55 -3.60 -12.45
C PHE A 377 19.87 -4.43 -13.69
N PHE A 378 20.34 -3.76 -14.74
CA PHE A 378 20.76 -4.33 -16.01
C PHE A 378 22.21 -3.91 -16.25
N MET A 379 23.12 -4.89 -16.20
CA MET A 379 24.55 -4.64 -16.31
C MET A 379 25.17 -5.37 -17.51
N THR A 380 25.83 -4.65 -18.42
CA THR A 380 26.44 -5.21 -19.65
C THR A 380 27.94 -5.53 -19.52
N GLY A 381 28.61 -5.01 -18.48
CA GLY A 381 30.05 -5.18 -18.27
C GLY A 381 30.42 -6.29 -17.28
N ALA A 382 31.13 -7.30 -17.74
CA ALA A 382 31.91 -8.20 -16.88
C ALA A 382 33.38 -7.77 -16.96
N SER A 383 33.75 -6.68 -16.31
CA SER A 383 35.14 -6.23 -16.37
C SER A 383 36.05 -7.24 -15.65
N SER A 384 36.85 -7.95 -16.45
CA SER A 384 37.83 -8.98 -16.07
C SER A 384 39.05 -8.42 -15.34
N ARG A 385 39.11 -7.10 -15.12
CA ARG A 385 40.15 -6.47 -14.30
C ARG A 385 39.68 -6.37 -12.86
N ARG A 386 39.83 -7.47 -12.11
CA ARG A 386 39.93 -7.46 -10.64
C ARG A 386 41.11 -6.55 -10.25
N ARG A 387 40.89 -5.24 -10.15
CA ARG A 387 41.75 -4.41 -9.30
C ARG A 387 41.36 -4.74 -7.87
N ARG A 388 42.33 -5.26 -7.11
CA ARG A 388 42.23 -5.52 -5.67
C ARG A 388 42.10 -4.18 -4.93
N SER A 389 40.92 -3.58 -4.97
CA SER A 389 40.51 -2.53 -4.04
C SER A 389 39.62 -3.18 -2.99
N LEU A 390 39.97 -3.02 -1.72
CA LEU A 390 39.21 -3.50 -0.56
C LEU A 390 37.88 -2.74 -0.36
N ARG A 391 37.55 -1.77 -1.24
CA ARG A 391 36.33 -0.94 -1.21
C ARG A 391 35.52 -0.99 -2.51
N ALA A 392 35.84 -1.90 -3.44
CA ALA A 392 35.14 -1.94 -4.72
C ALA A 392 33.81 -2.69 -4.59
N ALA A 393 32.71 -2.05 -5.04
CA ALA A 393 31.44 -2.72 -5.22
C ALA A 393 31.57 -3.89 -6.20
N SER A 394 30.72 -4.89 -5.98
CA SER A 394 30.56 -6.05 -6.82
C SER A 394 29.17 -6.07 -7.44
N PHE A 395 28.99 -6.89 -8.47
CA PHE A 395 27.64 -7.14 -8.99
C PHE A 395 26.72 -7.79 -7.93
N ASP A 396 27.28 -8.47 -6.91
CA ASP A 396 26.49 -9.03 -5.83
C ASP A 396 25.82 -7.95 -4.97
N ASP A 397 26.38 -6.74 -4.91
CA ASP A 397 25.74 -5.61 -4.20
C ASP A 397 24.45 -5.16 -4.89
N TYR A 398 24.41 -5.16 -6.22
CA TYR A 398 23.17 -4.91 -6.98
C TYR A 398 22.17 -6.05 -6.81
N LYS A 399 22.63 -7.31 -6.70
CA LYS A 399 21.74 -8.44 -6.40
C LYS A 399 21.08 -8.27 -5.03
N ASP A 400 21.81 -7.82 -4.02
CA ASP A 400 21.26 -7.57 -2.69
C ASP A 400 20.16 -6.50 -2.72
N LEU A 401 20.42 -5.36 -3.37
CA LEU A 401 19.45 -4.27 -3.51
C LEU A 401 18.22 -4.70 -4.33
N ALA A 402 18.42 -5.44 -5.42
CA ALA A 402 17.33 -6.02 -6.21
C ALA A 402 16.49 -7.01 -5.39
N LEU A 403 17.14 -7.88 -4.60
CA LEU A 403 16.47 -8.85 -3.74
C LEU A 403 15.58 -8.15 -2.71
N VAL A 404 16.08 -7.10 -2.07
CA VAL A 404 15.34 -6.33 -1.06
C VAL A 404 14.13 -5.62 -1.64
N SER A 405 14.27 -5.06 -2.84
CA SER A 405 13.18 -4.35 -3.52
C SER A 405 12.16 -5.28 -4.21
N GLY A 406 12.44 -6.59 -4.28
CA GLY A 406 11.69 -7.52 -5.13
C GLY A 406 11.97 -7.34 -6.62
N GLY A 407 12.98 -6.55 -7.00
CA GLY A 407 13.48 -6.38 -8.36
C GLY A 407 14.28 -7.56 -8.89
N GLN A 408 15.06 -7.32 -9.93
CA GLN A 408 15.98 -8.29 -10.54
C GLN A 408 17.33 -7.63 -10.81
N ALA A 409 18.43 -8.36 -10.61
CA ALA A 409 19.75 -7.93 -11.05
C ALA A 409 20.22 -8.88 -12.14
N ILE A 410 20.41 -8.39 -13.36
CA ILE A 410 20.72 -9.20 -14.53
C ILE A 410 22.04 -8.71 -15.10
N GLN A 411 22.98 -9.64 -15.28
CA GLN A 411 24.25 -9.38 -15.93
C GLN A 411 24.27 -10.09 -17.28
N VAL A 412 24.45 -9.32 -18.35
CA VAL A 412 24.47 -9.77 -19.74
C VAL A 412 25.75 -9.33 -20.43
N SER A 413 26.03 -9.90 -21.59
CA SER A 413 26.97 -9.26 -22.52
C SER A 413 26.28 -8.08 -23.22
N LYS A 414 27.06 -7.13 -23.72
CA LYS A 414 26.59 -5.97 -24.50
C LYS A 414 25.48 -6.35 -25.50
N LYS A 415 25.76 -7.34 -26.37
CA LYS A 415 24.86 -7.84 -27.43
C LYS A 415 23.58 -8.56 -26.95
N GLN A 416 23.39 -8.77 -25.65
CA GLN A 416 22.28 -9.53 -25.07
C GLN A 416 21.35 -8.67 -24.22
N LEU A 417 21.57 -7.36 -24.12
CA LEU A 417 20.72 -6.46 -23.33
C LEU A 417 19.27 -6.45 -23.84
N SER A 418 19.08 -6.44 -25.16
CA SER A 418 17.76 -6.57 -25.81
C SER A 418 17.06 -7.92 -25.59
N GLN A 419 17.76 -8.96 -25.13
CA GLN A 419 17.13 -10.23 -24.74
C GLN A 419 16.72 -10.21 -23.26
N ALA A 420 17.36 -9.37 -22.45
CA ALA A 420 17.00 -9.19 -21.04
C ALA A 420 15.71 -8.38 -20.86
N THR A 421 15.29 -7.63 -21.89
CA THR A 421 14.04 -6.86 -21.88
C THR A 421 12.79 -7.73 -21.77
N ASP A 422 12.83 -8.98 -22.21
CA ASP A 422 11.73 -9.94 -22.01
C ASP A 422 11.38 -10.14 -20.53
N VAL A 423 12.40 -10.12 -19.67
CA VAL A 423 12.26 -10.20 -18.21
C VAL A 423 11.64 -8.93 -17.65
N ILE A 424 11.93 -7.80 -18.30
CA ILE A 424 11.31 -6.54 -17.94
C ILE A 424 9.83 -6.61 -18.27
N PHE A 425 9.46 -7.02 -19.49
CA PHE A 425 8.06 -7.12 -19.90
C PHE A 425 7.24 -8.00 -18.98
N ASP A 426 7.71 -9.23 -18.71
CA ASP A 426 7.03 -10.15 -17.81
C ASP A 426 6.79 -9.56 -16.42
N THR A 427 7.72 -8.74 -15.95
CA THR A 427 7.69 -8.22 -14.60
C THR A 427 7.16 -6.79 -14.48
N SER A 428 6.73 -6.20 -15.59
CA SER A 428 6.31 -4.79 -15.67
C SER A 428 4.79 -4.58 -15.50
N THR A 429 4.02 -5.67 -15.35
CA THR A 429 2.56 -5.61 -15.19
C THR A 429 2.12 -5.46 -13.74
N SER A 430 1.03 -4.71 -13.51
CA SER A 430 0.44 -4.51 -12.19
C SER A 430 -0.23 -5.77 -11.60
N ALA A 431 -0.58 -6.75 -12.44
CA ALA A 431 -1.18 -8.02 -12.00
C ALA A 431 -0.16 -9.05 -11.50
N LEU A 432 1.15 -8.72 -11.50
CA LEU A 432 2.22 -9.63 -11.13
C LEU A 432 2.27 -9.85 -9.61
N VAL A 433 2.31 -11.11 -9.20
CA VAL A 433 2.58 -11.51 -7.82
C VAL A 433 3.81 -12.41 -7.71
N THR A 434 4.51 -12.30 -6.59
CA THR A 434 5.64 -13.17 -6.27
C THR A 434 5.17 -14.32 -5.38
N VAL A 435 5.24 -15.54 -5.91
CA VAL A 435 4.86 -16.78 -5.20
C VAL A 435 5.99 -17.25 -4.28
N LEU A 436 7.23 -17.14 -4.76
CA LEU A 436 8.43 -17.54 -4.03
C LEU A 436 9.58 -16.62 -4.38
N GLN A 437 10.36 -16.21 -3.38
CA GLN A 437 11.65 -15.55 -3.59
C GLN A 437 12.66 -16.07 -2.57
N ARG A 438 13.83 -16.53 -3.02
CA ARG A 438 14.90 -17.07 -2.19
C ARG A 438 16.25 -16.65 -2.75
N ALA A 439 17.21 -16.39 -1.87
CA ALA A 439 18.61 -16.21 -2.23
C ALA A 439 19.47 -17.19 -1.42
N ARG A 440 20.58 -17.65 -2.01
CA ARG A 440 21.57 -18.50 -1.36
C ARG A 440 22.95 -17.91 -1.58
N ASN A 441 23.64 -17.64 -0.48
CA ASN A 441 25.03 -17.24 -0.43
C ASN A 441 25.65 -17.83 0.86
N PRO A 442 26.57 -18.82 0.79
CA PRO A 442 27.04 -19.48 -0.43
C PRO A 442 25.95 -20.34 -1.10
N GLY A 443 26.20 -20.74 -2.35
CA GLY A 443 25.34 -21.68 -3.06
C GLY A 443 25.28 -23.04 -2.38
N LYS A 444 24.13 -23.71 -2.48
CA LYS A 444 23.97 -25.11 -2.05
C LYS A 444 22.90 -25.82 -2.86
N GLN A 445 22.99 -27.15 -2.89
CA GLN A 445 21.92 -28.00 -3.40
C GLN A 445 20.69 -27.90 -2.47
N GLU A 446 19.55 -27.52 -3.04
CA GLU A 446 18.30 -27.41 -2.30
C GLU A 446 17.09 -27.63 -3.20
N THR A 447 16.02 -28.17 -2.59
CA THR A 447 14.73 -28.33 -3.24
C THR A 447 13.77 -27.29 -2.68
N PHE A 448 13.19 -26.49 -3.57
CA PHE A 448 12.26 -25.43 -3.22
C PHE A 448 10.83 -25.83 -3.61
N PRO A 449 9.96 -26.14 -2.63
CA PRO A 449 8.54 -26.35 -2.89
C PRO A 449 7.83 -25.01 -3.09
N PHE A 450 6.86 -24.97 -3.99
CA PHE A 450 5.93 -23.86 -4.17
C PHE A 450 4.59 -24.36 -4.69
N THR A 451 3.51 -23.63 -4.44
CA THR A 451 2.15 -24.04 -4.84
C THR A 451 1.60 -23.06 -5.84
N LEU A 452 1.00 -23.57 -6.92
CA LEU A 452 0.28 -22.77 -7.91
C LEU A 452 -1.21 -23.12 -7.86
N ASP A 453 -2.07 -22.10 -7.83
CA ASP A 453 -3.52 -22.26 -7.89
C ASP A 453 -4.08 -21.85 -9.26
N GLN A 454 -5.41 -21.96 -9.42
CA GLN A 454 -6.09 -21.70 -10.69
C GLN A 454 -6.17 -20.21 -11.06
N SER A 455 -5.94 -19.31 -10.09
CA SER A 455 -5.93 -17.87 -10.30
C SER A 455 -4.64 -17.38 -10.96
N LEU A 456 -3.56 -18.17 -10.95
CA LEU A 456 -2.29 -17.75 -11.55
C LEU A 456 -2.21 -18.12 -13.04
N LYS A 457 -1.87 -17.13 -13.87
CA LYS A 457 -1.50 -17.25 -15.29
C LYS A 457 -0.07 -16.79 -15.52
N ASN A 458 0.46 -17.08 -16.71
CA ASN A 458 1.76 -16.60 -17.18
C ASN A 458 2.88 -16.79 -16.13
N ILE A 459 2.93 -17.99 -15.55
CA ILE A 459 3.88 -18.31 -14.48
C ILE A 459 5.29 -18.35 -15.06
N THR A 460 6.18 -17.57 -14.44
CA THR A 460 7.57 -17.46 -14.85
C THR A 460 8.48 -17.62 -13.63
N ILE A 461 9.46 -18.51 -13.76
CA ILE A 461 10.51 -18.77 -12.78
C ILE A 461 11.81 -18.14 -13.29
N TYR A 462 12.43 -17.33 -12.44
CA TYR A 462 13.72 -16.69 -12.67
C TYR A 462 14.76 -17.30 -11.75
N ILE A 463 15.87 -17.75 -12.32
CA ILE A 463 17.05 -18.16 -11.57
C ILE A 463 18.22 -17.31 -12.03
N THR A 464 18.75 -16.48 -11.13
CA THR A 464 19.92 -15.63 -11.41
C THR A 464 21.13 -16.21 -10.68
N GLY A 465 22.18 -16.52 -11.42
CA GLY A 465 23.43 -17.03 -10.87
C GLY A 465 24.29 -17.72 -11.93
N THR A 466 25.51 -18.07 -11.55
CA THR A 466 26.43 -18.83 -12.41
C THR A 466 26.42 -20.31 -12.04
N SER A 467 26.72 -21.18 -13.01
CA SER A 467 26.81 -22.64 -12.80
C SER A 467 25.59 -23.25 -12.11
N ILE A 468 24.40 -22.83 -12.54
CA ILE A 468 23.12 -23.36 -12.06
C ILE A 468 22.84 -24.67 -12.78
N ILE A 469 22.50 -25.71 -12.02
CA ILE A 469 21.84 -26.93 -12.52
C ILE A 469 20.46 -27.00 -11.86
N PHE A 470 19.40 -27.21 -12.63
CA PHE A 470 18.07 -27.36 -12.05
C PHE A 470 17.20 -28.43 -12.71
N THR A 471 16.29 -28.94 -11.90
CA THR A 471 15.21 -29.86 -12.30
C THR A 471 13.89 -29.32 -11.77
N LEU A 472 12.95 -29.04 -12.67
CA LEU A 472 11.58 -28.67 -12.35
C LEU A 472 10.73 -29.92 -12.25
N THR A 473 9.82 -30.00 -11.27
CA THR A 473 8.84 -31.09 -11.16
C THR A 473 7.45 -30.55 -10.90
N ASN A 474 6.48 -31.04 -11.68
CA ASN A 474 5.07 -30.68 -11.52
C ASN A 474 4.35 -31.56 -10.46
N PRO A 475 3.10 -31.25 -10.10
CA PRO A 475 2.30 -32.05 -9.16
C PRO A 475 2.06 -33.50 -9.59
N ALA A 476 2.10 -33.79 -10.90
CA ALA A 476 1.95 -35.14 -11.45
C ALA A 476 3.27 -35.96 -11.42
N GLY A 477 4.36 -35.37 -10.91
CA GLY A 477 5.67 -36.02 -10.82
C GLY A 477 6.51 -35.97 -12.09
N MET A 478 6.03 -35.30 -13.14
CA MET A 478 6.79 -35.09 -14.37
C MET A 478 7.93 -34.11 -14.15
N THR A 479 9.06 -34.34 -14.80
CA THR A 479 10.28 -33.52 -14.64
C THR A 479 10.75 -32.89 -15.94
N GLN A 480 11.39 -31.73 -15.83
CA GLN A 480 12.13 -31.09 -16.92
C GLN A 480 13.43 -30.52 -16.39
N ASN A 481 14.53 -30.84 -17.07
CA ASN A 481 15.87 -30.38 -16.72
C ASN A 481 16.28 -29.14 -17.51
N GLN A 482 17.33 -28.47 -17.04
CA GLN A 482 17.88 -27.27 -17.66
C GLN A 482 18.27 -27.42 -19.15
N ASP A 483 18.65 -28.63 -19.59
CA ASP A 483 19.16 -28.87 -20.96
C ASP A 483 18.02 -28.95 -21.99
N GLN A 484 16.77 -29.03 -21.52
CA GLN A 484 15.58 -29.11 -22.36
C GLN A 484 14.98 -27.72 -22.57
N ALA A 485 15.56 -26.96 -23.51
CA ALA A 485 15.20 -25.57 -23.78
C ALA A 485 13.70 -25.35 -24.04
N SER A 486 13.02 -26.31 -24.67
CA SER A 486 11.56 -26.38 -24.72
C SER A 486 11.15 -27.81 -24.39
N GLY A 487 10.36 -27.98 -23.33
CA GLY A 487 9.89 -29.28 -22.88
C GLY A 487 8.41 -29.23 -22.54
N GLN A 488 7.91 -30.33 -21.98
CA GLN A 488 6.47 -30.47 -21.68
C GLN A 488 6.02 -29.54 -20.54
N LEU A 489 6.91 -29.19 -19.61
CA LEU A 489 6.56 -28.33 -18.47
C LEU A 489 6.77 -26.84 -18.73
N ALA A 490 7.81 -26.49 -19.48
CA ALA A 490 8.22 -25.11 -19.64
C ALA A 490 9.08 -24.85 -20.89
N THR A 491 9.16 -23.58 -21.25
CA THR A 491 10.19 -23.04 -22.15
C THR A 491 11.27 -22.32 -21.33
N ILE A 492 12.54 -22.61 -21.60
CA ILE A 492 13.71 -22.09 -20.88
C ILE A 492 14.51 -21.18 -21.82
N GLN A 493 14.61 -19.91 -21.45
CA GLN A 493 15.44 -18.91 -22.11
C GLN A 493 16.62 -18.55 -21.20
N THR A 494 17.81 -18.46 -21.76
CA THR A 494 19.02 -18.07 -21.04
C THR A 494 19.50 -16.73 -21.53
N VAL A 495 19.66 -15.78 -20.61
CA VAL A 495 20.12 -14.43 -20.89
C VAL A 495 21.21 -14.07 -19.89
N GLY A 496 22.47 -14.15 -20.31
CA GLY A 496 23.62 -13.94 -19.41
C GLY A 496 23.59 -14.89 -18.21
N ASN A 497 23.56 -14.31 -17.00
CA ASN A 497 23.46 -15.07 -15.74
C ASN A 497 22.02 -15.44 -15.31
N LEU A 498 21.03 -15.15 -16.15
CA LEU A 498 19.62 -15.42 -15.87
C LEU A 498 19.10 -16.63 -16.66
N ARG A 499 18.38 -17.50 -15.97
CA ARG A 499 17.49 -18.51 -16.57
C ARG A 499 16.05 -18.08 -16.36
N ARG A 500 15.37 -17.77 -17.45
CA ARG A 500 13.93 -17.45 -17.50
C ARG A 500 13.17 -18.68 -17.95
N ILE A 501 12.34 -19.24 -17.07
CA ILE A 501 11.61 -20.50 -17.29
C ILE A 501 10.12 -20.16 -17.28
N ARG A 502 9.49 -20.14 -18.46
CA ARG A 502 8.06 -19.86 -18.61
C ARG A 502 7.28 -21.17 -18.64
N LEU A 503 6.38 -21.37 -17.69
CA LEU A 503 5.58 -22.58 -17.63
C LEU A 503 4.58 -22.62 -18.80
N ASN A 504 4.39 -23.82 -19.37
CA ASN A 504 3.42 -24.03 -20.42
C ASN A 504 1.99 -23.89 -19.87
N SER A 505 1.05 -23.51 -20.72
CA SER A 505 -0.33 -23.19 -20.35
C SER A 505 -1.18 -24.36 -19.84
N GLU A 506 -0.66 -25.60 -19.90
CA GLU A 506 -1.32 -26.78 -19.35
C GLU A 506 -1.29 -26.73 -17.81
N LYS A 507 -2.42 -26.29 -17.24
CA LYS A 507 -2.61 -25.98 -15.82
C LYS A 507 -2.43 -27.21 -14.93
N HIS A 508 -1.22 -27.43 -14.43
CA HIS A 508 -1.03 -28.30 -13.26
C HIS A 508 -1.05 -27.47 -11.99
N THR A 509 -2.23 -27.14 -11.49
CA THR A 509 -2.37 -26.55 -10.16
C THR A 509 -1.98 -27.56 -9.09
N GLY A 510 -1.38 -27.09 -8.00
CA GLY A 510 -0.92 -27.93 -6.90
C GLY A 510 0.54 -27.66 -6.54
N ALA A 511 1.13 -28.65 -5.86
CA ALA A 511 2.50 -28.55 -5.35
C ALA A 511 3.54 -28.81 -6.44
N TRP A 512 4.29 -27.76 -6.77
CA TRP A 512 5.49 -27.83 -7.60
C TRP A 512 6.74 -27.87 -6.74
N LYS A 513 7.82 -28.35 -7.33
CA LYS A 513 9.16 -28.25 -6.73
C LYS A 513 10.18 -27.93 -7.80
N ILE A 514 11.17 -27.11 -7.44
CA ILE A 514 12.37 -26.92 -8.24
C ILE A 514 13.59 -27.28 -7.41
N GLN A 515 14.37 -28.24 -7.89
CA GLN A 515 15.64 -28.60 -7.30
C GLN A 515 16.73 -27.80 -8.00
N ILE A 516 17.54 -27.07 -7.24
CA ILE A 516 18.66 -26.29 -7.74
C ILE A 516 19.93 -26.85 -7.11
N ASN A 517 20.95 -27.07 -7.94
CA ASN A 517 22.30 -27.44 -7.55
C ASN A 517 23.27 -26.40 -8.09
N SER A 518 23.87 -25.61 -7.20
CA SER A 518 24.97 -24.70 -7.50
C SER A 518 25.81 -24.48 -6.26
N ASN A 519 27.12 -24.46 -6.44
CA ASN A 519 28.10 -24.10 -5.41
C ASN A 519 28.37 -22.58 -5.40
N GLN A 520 27.79 -21.82 -6.34
CA GLN A 520 27.90 -20.38 -6.44
C GLN A 520 26.62 -19.70 -5.95
N PRO A 521 26.67 -18.43 -5.50
CA PRO A 521 25.49 -17.70 -5.08
C PRO A 521 24.42 -17.63 -6.17
N TYR A 522 23.15 -17.80 -5.77
CA TYR A 522 22.02 -17.73 -6.69
C TYR A 522 20.76 -17.16 -6.04
N THR A 523 19.88 -16.60 -6.88
CA THR A 523 18.54 -16.18 -6.49
C THR A 523 17.50 -16.95 -7.30
N LEU A 524 16.43 -17.38 -6.64
CA LEU A 524 15.24 -18.00 -7.22
C LEU A 524 14.05 -17.08 -6.99
N LYS A 525 13.33 -16.74 -8.05
CA LYS A 525 12.06 -16.00 -7.97
C LYS A 525 11.00 -16.67 -8.83
N VAL A 526 9.85 -16.99 -8.24
CA VAL A 526 8.67 -17.52 -8.94
C VAL A 526 7.60 -16.45 -8.93
N THR A 527 7.08 -16.13 -10.11
CA THR A 527 6.05 -15.12 -10.31
C THR A 527 4.90 -15.64 -11.15
N GLY A 528 3.73 -15.04 -11.00
CA GLY A 528 2.58 -15.28 -11.88
C GLY A 528 1.71 -14.03 -11.96
N GLN A 529 0.91 -13.94 -13.00
CA GLN A 529 -0.11 -12.91 -13.16
C GLN A 529 -1.40 -13.44 -12.55
N ILE A 530 -2.06 -12.65 -11.71
CA ILE A 530 -3.39 -13.03 -11.22
C ILE A 530 -4.40 -12.81 -12.34
N LEU A 531 -5.06 -13.90 -12.73
CA LEU A 531 -6.24 -13.93 -13.56
C LEU A 531 -7.48 -14.07 -12.68
N TYR A 532 -8.42 -13.17 -12.88
CA TYR A 532 -9.76 -13.31 -12.34
C TYR A 532 -10.67 -13.96 -13.39
N VAL A 533 -11.24 -15.13 -13.09
CA VAL A 533 -12.32 -15.73 -13.89
C VAL A 533 -13.62 -15.54 -13.13
N CYS A 534 -14.27 -14.39 -13.31
CA CYS A 534 -15.68 -14.26 -12.95
C CYS A 534 -16.51 -14.83 -14.10
N SER A 535 -16.80 -16.13 -14.05
CA SER A 535 -17.91 -16.66 -14.84
C SER A 535 -19.21 -16.14 -14.25
N LEU A 536 -20.21 -15.87 -15.11
CA LEU A 536 -21.59 -15.45 -14.81
C LEU A 536 -22.36 -16.35 -13.80
N HIS A 537 -21.71 -17.34 -13.19
CA HIS A 537 -22.22 -18.16 -12.10
C HIS A 537 -21.23 -18.18 -10.92
N ARG A 538 -21.40 -17.21 -10.01
CA ARG A 538 -21.13 -17.25 -8.56
C ARG A 538 -19.94 -18.10 -8.05
N VAL A 539 -18.72 -17.87 -8.54
CA VAL A 539 -17.53 -18.25 -7.78
C VAL A 539 -16.49 -17.14 -7.88
N CYS A 540 -16.51 -16.20 -6.93
CA CYS A 540 -15.41 -15.27 -6.72
C CYS A 540 -14.43 -15.91 -5.72
N GLN A 541 -13.34 -16.50 -6.21
CA GLN A 541 -12.20 -16.84 -5.35
C GLN A 541 -11.36 -15.58 -5.18
N SER A 542 -11.50 -14.93 -4.02
CA SER A 542 -10.65 -13.81 -3.61
C SER A 542 -9.19 -14.27 -3.50
N THR A 543 -8.27 -13.58 -4.17
CA THR A 543 -6.84 -13.75 -3.97
C THR A 543 -6.38 -12.92 -2.77
N ILE A 544 -5.65 -13.56 -1.86
CA ILE A 544 -5.07 -12.90 -0.69
C ILE A 544 -3.93 -12.00 -1.18
N ALA A 545 -4.17 -10.71 -1.33
CA ALA A 545 -3.09 -9.73 -1.35
C ALA A 545 -2.55 -9.62 0.09
N PHE A 546 -1.32 -10.11 0.33
CA PHE A 546 -0.67 -10.00 1.64
C PHE A 546 -0.19 -8.57 1.88
N ILE A 547 -1.08 -7.72 2.38
CA ILE A 547 -0.75 -6.36 2.79
C ILE A 547 -0.61 -6.34 4.32
N TYR A 548 0.54 -5.86 4.80
CA TYR A 548 0.83 -5.78 6.23
C TYR A 548 1.49 -4.45 6.59
N ASN A 549 1.17 -3.95 7.79
CA ASN A 549 1.87 -2.85 8.44
C ASN A 549 2.30 -3.29 9.83
N PHE A 550 3.49 -2.85 10.26
CA PHE A 550 3.85 -2.90 11.68
C PHE A 550 3.04 -1.83 12.39
N VAL A 551 2.37 -2.22 13.47
CA VAL A 551 1.51 -1.32 14.23
C VAL A 551 1.74 -1.45 15.74
N GLU A 552 1.41 -0.38 16.43
CA GLU A 552 1.22 -0.35 17.87
C GLU A 552 -0.27 -0.18 18.18
N SER A 553 -0.80 -0.96 19.11
CA SER A 553 -2.19 -0.80 19.58
C SER A 553 -2.25 0.29 20.63
N PHE A 554 -3.23 1.18 20.54
CA PHE A 554 -3.51 2.15 21.59
C PHE A 554 -4.91 1.93 22.18
N LYS A 555 -5.06 2.29 23.46
CA LYS A 555 -6.31 2.21 24.22
C LYS A 555 -6.85 3.61 24.48
N GLY A 556 -8.16 3.78 24.58
CA GLY A 556 -8.78 5.07 24.86
C GLY A 556 -10.28 5.05 24.57
N PRO A 557 -10.92 6.23 24.47
CA PRO A 557 -12.33 6.37 24.11
C PRO A 557 -12.68 5.70 22.77
N HIS A 558 -11.73 5.72 21.82
CA HIS A 558 -11.76 4.96 20.58
C HIS A 558 -10.45 4.17 20.45
N PRO A 559 -10.42 2.87 20.79
CA PRO A 559 -9.20 2.07 20.70
C PRO A 559 -8.85 1.76 19.24
N GLY A 560 -7.56 1.73 18.90
CA GLY A 560 -7.12 1.56 17.51
C GLY A 560 -5.67 1.11 17.37
N TYR A 561 -5.13 1.28 16.16
CA TYR A 561 -3.76 0.91 15.80
C TYR A 561 -3.05 2.07 15.09
N ALA A 562 -1.83 2.41 15.53
CA ALA A 562 -0.96 3.37 14.88
C ALA A 562 0.15 2.65 14.10
N VAL A 563 0.45 3.09 12.87
CA VAL A 563 1.51 2.47 12.06
C VAL A 563 2.88 2.91 12.58
N LEU A 564 3.79 1.94 12.75
CA LEU A 564 5.19 2.20 13.08
C LEU A 564 5.96 2.48 11.79
N SER A 565 6.62 3.64 11.73
CA SER A 565 7.54 3.96 10.64
C SER A 565 8.81 3.12 10.77
N GLY A 566 9.01 2.17 9.84
CA GLY A 566 10.22 1.36 9.78
C GLY A 566 10.11 -0.01 10.45
N ARG A 567 11.25 -0.57 10.88
CA ARG A 567 11.31 -1.90 11.53
C ARG A 567 11.05 -1.76 13.04
N PRO A 568 10.33 -2.72 13.65
CA PRO A 568 10.37 -2.94 15.10
C PRO A 568 11.80 -2.99 15.62
N GLN A 569 12.11 -2.26 16.70
CA GLN A 569 13.38 -2.46 17.41
C GLN A 569 13.39 -3.84 18.07
N ALA A 570 14.51 -4.54 17.97
CA ALA A 570 14.67 -5.87 18.56
C ALA A 570 14.40 -5.82 20.08
N GLY A 571 13.54 -6.71 20.57
CA GLY A 571 13.16 -6.78 21.99
C GLY A 571 11.92 -5.96 22.37
N MET A 572 11.39 -5.11 21.48
CA MET A 572 10.08 -4.46 21.69
C MET A 572 8.94 -5.35 21.18
N GLY A 573 7.85 -5.41 21.94
CA GLY A 573 6.64 -6.10 21.51
C GLY A 573 5.92 -5.30 20.43
N THR A 574 5.94 -5.76 19.18
CA THR A 574 5.25 -5.10 18.06
C THR A 574 4.18 -5.99 17.45
N ALA A 575 3.05 -5.42 17.03
CA ALA A 575 2.01 -6.17 16.35
C ALA A 575 2.13 -6.00 14.83
N ILE A 576 1.76 -7.03 14.06
CA ILE A 576 1.52 -6.90 12.62
C ILE A 576 0.00 -6.81 12.42
N LYS A 577 -0.47 -5.72 11.84
CA LYS A 577 -1.85 -5.63 11.34
C LYS A 577 -1.89 -6.21 9.95
N GLN A 578 -2.59 -7.32 9.79
CA GLN A 578 -2.71 -8.04 8.53
C GLN A 578 -4.16 -7.97 8.05
N PHE A 579 -4.33 -7.55 6.80
CA PHE A 579 -5.65 -7.50 6.20
C PHE A 579 -5.85 -8.71 5.30
N TYR A 580 -6.99 -9.37 5.48
CA TYR A 580 -7.46 -10.40 4.58
C TYR A 580 -8.86 -9.98 4.12
N CYS A 581 -9.11 -9.91 2.82
CA CYS A 581 -10.49 -9.77 2.34
C CYS A 581 -10.93 -11.11 1.72
N PHE A 582 -12.02 -11.66 2.24
CA PHE A 582 -12.65 -12.86 1.72
C PHE A 582 -14.10 -12.51 1.35
N THR A 583 -14.54 -13.00 0.20
CA THR A 583 -15.96 -12.99 -0.19
C THR A 583 -16.63 -14.25 0.34
N GLU A 584 -17.59 -14.11 1.24
CA GLU A 584 -18.43 -15.22 1.72
C GLU A 584 -19.61 -15.42 0.75
N VAL A 585 -19.99 -16.68 0.48
CA VAL A 585 -21.04 -17.05 -0.50
C VAL A 585 -22.44 -16.58 -0.07
N SER A 586 -22.60 -16.05 1.15
CA SER A 586 -23.86 -15.55 1.69
C SER A 586 -23.86 -14.03 1.89
N HIS A 587 -24.03 -13.28 0.78
CA HIS A 587 -24.57 -11.90 0.68
C HIS A 587 -24.03 -10.77 1.57
N ASN A 588 -23.03 -10.99 2.43
CA ASN A 588 -22.31 -9.94 3.14
C ASN A 588 -20.82 -10.05 2.83
N GLU A 589 -20.22 -8.97 2.36
CA GLU A 589 -18.77 -8.84 2.31
C GLU A 589 -18.23 -8.76 3.73
N LEU A 590 -17.35 -9.69 4.08
CA LEU A 590 -16.58 -9.67 5.32
C LEU A 590 -15.11 -9.44 4.95
N CYS A 591 -14.70 -8.19 4.71
CA CYS A 591 -13.29 -7.86 4.86
C CYS A 591 -12.95 -7.94 6.36
N GLN A 592 -12.31 -9.02 6.81
CA GLN A 592 -11.85 -9.17 8.19
C GLN A 592 -10.42 -8.67 8.35
N THR A 593 -10.25 -7.63 9.16
CA THR A 593 -8.94 -7.19 9.63
C THR A 593 -8.51 -8.12 10.77
N ARG A 594 -7.35 -8.78 10.65
CA ARG A 594 -6.78 -9.56 11.77
C ARG A 594 -5.46 -8.95 12.21
N VAL A 595 -5.35 -8.66 13.49
CA VAL A 595 -4.08 -8.25 14.09
C VAL A 595 -3.40 -9.48 14.65
N VAL A 596 -2.21 -9.79 14.15
CA VAL A 596 -1.37 -10.86 14.69
C VAL A 596 -0.25 -10.21 15.49
N ILE A 597 -0.22 -10.45 16.79
CA ILE A 597 0.87 -9.99 17.65
C ILE A 597 2.09 -10.87 17.35
N ILE A 598 3.22 -10.24 17.02
CA ILE A 598 4.47 -10.95 16.73
C ILE A 598 5.53 -10.52 17.74
N HIS A 599 5.99 -11.47 18.55
CA HIS A 599 7.18 -11.24 19.36
C HIS A 599 8.42 -11.36 18.48
N HIS A 600 9.11 -10.24 18.26
CA HIS A 600 10.41 -10.22 17.58
C HIS A 600 11.47 -10.83 18.51
N LYS A 601 11.80 -12.12 18.33
CA LYS A 601 12.94 -12.73 19.02
C LYS A 601 14.25 -12.24 18.39
N SER A 602 15.28 -12.11 19.22
CA SER A 602 16.62 -11.58 18.92
C SER A 602 17.38 -12.24 17.75
N GLU A 603 16.84 -13.28 17.12
CA GLU A 603 17.50 -14.09 16.09
C GLU A 603 16.95 -13.90 14.66
N GLY A 604 16.26 -12.80 14.36
CA GLY A 604 15.77 -12.56 12.99
C GLY A 604 14.77 -13.62 12.50
N ARG A 605 14.00 -14.22 13.42
CA ARG A 605 12.91 -15.14 13.10
C ARG A 605 11.59 -14.55 13.60
N VAL A 606 10.68 -14.30 12.66
CA VAL A 606 9.28 -14.00 12.95
C VAL A 606 8.50 -15.31 12.94
N VAL A 607 7.95 -15.70 14.09
CA VAL A 607 7.02 -16.84 14.21
C VAL A 607 5.61 -16.28 14.28
N ILE A 608 4.82 -16.50 13.22
CA ILE A 608 3.41 -16.14 13.16
C ILE A 608 2.63 -17.32 13.78
N LYS A 609 2.16 -17.17 15.02
CA LYS A 609 1.22 -18.11 15.64
C LYS A 609 -0.21 -17.60 15.41
N THR A 610 -0.91 -18.16 14.42
CA THR A 610 -2.35 -17.99 14.29
C THR A 610 -3.05 -18.90 15.30
N PHE A 611 -3.68 -18.32 16.33
CA PHE A 611 -4.66 -19.04 17.15
C PHE A 611 -6.03 -18.94 16.48
N GLY A 612 -6.57 -20.08 16.04
CA GLY A 612 -7.90 -20.18 15.48
C GLY A 612 -8.93 -20.55 16.54
N MET A 613 -10.04 -19.82 16.59
CA MET A 613 -11.32 -20.32 17.06
C MET A 613 -12.41 -19.74 16.15
N PHE A 614 -12.98 -20.57 15.28
CA PHE A 614 -14.32 -20.37 14.74
C PHE A 614 -15.03 -21.72 14.76
N THR A 615 -16.14 -21.77 15.48
CA THR A 615 -17.10 -22.87 15.52
C THR A 615 -18.18 -22.61 14.48
N SER A 616 -18.10 -23.31 13.35
CA SER A 616 -19.24 -23.65 12.51
C SER A 616 -18.76 -24.74 11.55
N ARG A 617 -19.50 -25.84 11.48
CA ARG A 617 -19.13 -27.08 10.81
C ARG A 617 -19.02 -26.83 9.30
N ASP A 618 -17.94 -27.34 8.72
CA ASP A 618 -17.60 -27.39 7.29
C ASP A 618 -16.83 -26.17 6.72
N LEU A 619 -15.54 -26.06 7.08
CA LEU A 619 -14.55 -25.31 6.31
C LEU A 619 -13.23 -26.08 6.18
N TYR A 620 -12.76 -26.21 4.94
CA TYR A 620 -11.48 -26.82 4.59
C TYR A 620 -10.31 -25.99 5.14
N PHE A 621 -9.38 -26.69 5.79
CA PHE A 621 -8.19 -26.15 6.43
C PHE A 621 -7.17 -25.62 5.40
N LEU A 622 -6.78 -24.35 5.51
CA LEU A 622 -5.49 -23.88 5.01
C LEU A 622 -4.54 -23.72 6.21
N ILE A 623 -3.79 -24.78 6.52
CA ILE A 623 -2.65 -24.69 7.44
C ILE A 623 -1.51 -24.05 6.66
N LEU A 624 -1.38 -22.72 6.73
CA LEU A 624 -0.13 -22.06 6.36
C LEU A 624 0.86 -22.27 7.50
N ASN A 625 1.70 -23.29 7.35
CA ASN A 625 2.83 -23.55 8.22
C ASN A 625 3.89 -22.45 7.97
N LEU A 626 3.76 -21.31 8.64
CA LEU A 626 4.72 -20.19 8.58
C LEU A 626 5.98 -20.52 9.40
N ASN A 627 6.63 -21.62 9.07
CA ASN A 627 8.00 -21.89 9.45
C ASN A 627 8.89 -21.41 8.29
N SER A 628 9.35 -20.16 8.35
CA SER A 628 10.47 -19.54 7.61
C SER A 628 10.16 -18.19 6.95
N ILE A 629 9.88 -17.17 7.75
CA ILE A 629 10.46 -15.86 7.43
C ILE A 629 11.85 -15.86 8.08
N SER A 630 12.84 -16.38 7.34
CA SER A 630 14.24 -16.21 7.71
C SER A 630 14.63 -14.81 7.28
N TYR A 631 14.76 -13.89 8.24
CA TYR A 631 15.51 -12.67 7.97
C TYR A 631 16.98 -13.08 7.90
N GLY A 632 17.60 -12.89 6.74
CA GLY A 632 19.05 -12.98 6.64
C GLY A 632 19.64 -11.87 7.50
N VAL A 633 20.27 -12.26 8.61
CA VAL A 633 21.24 -11.43 9.30
C VAL A 633 22.51 -11.51 8.46
N GLY A 634 22.86 -10.40 7.83
CA GLY A 634 24.19 -10.12 7.30
C GLY A 634 24.64 -8.84 7.94
#